data_AF-A0A4Z0LS89-F1
#
_entry.id   AF-A0A4Z0LS89-F1
#
_cell.length_a   1.000
_cell.length_b   1.000
_cell.length_c   1.000
_cell.angle_alpha   90.00
_cell.angle_beta   90.00
_cell.angle_gamma   90.00
#
_symmetry.space_group_name_H-M   'P 1'
#
loop_
_entity.id
_entity.type
_entity.pdbx_description
1 polymer ?
#
loop_
_entity_poly.entity_id
_entity_poly.type
_entity_poly.pdbx_seq_one_letter_code
_entity_poly.pdbx_strand_id
1 'polypeptide(L)'
;QRGASARAVVNKPRLLLLDESLSALDYKLRKQMQNELKALQRKLGITFVFVTHDQEEALTMSDRIVVMRNGVIEQDGTPREIYEEPKNLFVAGFIGEINRFDATVIERLDEQRVRASVEGRECNIYVNFAVEPGQKLNVLLRPEDLRVEVILDDN
;
A
#
# COMPACT_ATOMS: atom_id res chain seq x y z
N GLN A 1 13.36 25.64 -4.51
CA GLN A 1 12.21 25.07 -5.25
C GLN A 1 10.84 25.66 -4.90
N ARG A 2 10.59 26.27 -3.71
CA ARG A 2 9.29 26.94 -3.40
C ARG A 2 8.77 27.90 -4.49
N GLY A 3 9.68 28.61 -5.16
CA GLY A 3 9.34 29.53 -6.25
C GLY A 3 8.92 28.88 -7.58
N ALA A 4 9.10 27.58 -7.77
CA ALA A 4 8.70 26.86 -8.99
C ALA A 4 7.25 26.36 -8.88
N SER A 5 6.89 25.73 -7.76
CA SER A 5 5.51 25.29 -7.48
C SER A 5 4.55 26.49 -7.37
N ALA A 6 4.97 27.59 -6.75
CA ALA A 6 4.19 28.82 -6.69
C ALA A 6 3.96 29.43 -8.09
N ARG A 7 4.97 29.45 -8.96
CA ARG A 7 4.84 29.96 -10.34
C ARG A 7 3.93 29.10 -11.21
N ALA A 8 3.97 27.78 -11.04
CA ALA A 8 3.08 26.87 -11.78
C ALA A 8 1.60 27.09 -11.43
N VAL A 9 1.31 27.47 -10.18
CA VAL A 9 -0.06 27.64 -9.69
C VAL A 9 -0.64 29.03 -9.99
N VAL A 10 0.19 30.05 -10.18
CA VAL A 10 -0.24 31.43 -10.54
C VAL A 10 -1.13 31.46 -11.79
N ASN A 11 -0.87 30.58 -12.76
CA ASN A 11 -1.66 30.51 -14.00
C ASN A 11 -2.96 29.71 -13.87
N LYS A 12 -3.34 29.26 -12.66
CA LYS A 12 -4.51 28.40 -12.41
C LYS A 12 -4.67 27.29 -13.46
N PRO A 13 -3.61 26.48 -13.69
CA PRO A 13 -3.68 25.44 -14.71
C PRO A 13 -4.77 24.43 -14.36
N ARG A 14 -5.34 23.76 -15.37
CA ARG A 14 -6.30 22.67 -15.14
C ARG A 14 -5.63 21.41 -14.57
N LEU A 15 -4.33 21.25 -14.80
CA LEU A 15 -3.51 20.11 -14.42
C LEU A 15 -2.16 20.58 -13.89
N LEU A 16 -1.74 20.06 -12.73
CA LEU A 16 -0.40 20.20 -12.21
C LEU A 16 0.29 18.84 -12.21
N LEU A 17 1.46 18.78 -12.86
CA LEU A 17 2.32 17.60 -12.88
C LEU A 17 3.51 17.83 -11.96
N LEU A 18 3.82 16.85 -11.12
CA LEU A 18 4.92 16.89 -10.17
C LEU A 18 5.69 15.58 -10.24
N ASP A 19 6.97 15.66 -10.54
CA ASP A 19 7.85 14.49 -10.71
C ASP A 19 8.92 14.50 -9.61
N GLU A 20 8.81 13.57 -8.66
CA GLU A 20 9.69 13.38 -7.49
C GLU A 20 10.11 14.66 -6.75
N SER A 21 9.24 15.68 -6.79
CA SER A 21 9.61 17.05 -6.43
C SER A 21 9.87 17.29 -4.94
N LEU A 22 9.54 16.31 -4.07
CA LEU A 22 9.63 16.41 -2.61
C LEU A 22 10.67 15.47 -1.98
N SER A 23 11.20 14.52 -2.74
CA SER A 23 12.12 13.49 -2.25
C SER A 23 13.42 14.08 -1.69
N ALA A 24 13.89 15.17 -2.29
CA ALA A 24 15.12 15.88 -1.89
C ALA A 24 15.00 16.72 -0.61
N LEU A 25 13.81 16.84 -0.03
CA LEU A 25 13.57 17.62 1.19
C LEU A 25 13.79 16.75 2.44
N ASP A 26 14.18 17.36 3.56
CA ASP A 26 14.19 16.67 4.86
C ASP A 26 12.75 16.28 5.29
N TYR A 27 12.63 15.30 6.19
CA TYR A 27 11.34 14.75 6.60
C TYR A 27 10.32 15.81 7.06
N LYS A 28 10.75 16.76 7.91
CA LYS A 28 9.84 17.76 8.48
C LYS A 28 9.36 18.73 7.41
N LEU A 29 10.27 19.22 6.57
CA LEU A 29 9.91 20.12 5.47
C LEU A 29 9.07 19.39 4.41
N ARG A 30 9.38 18.14 4.10
CA ARG A 30 8.62 17.30 3.16
C ARG A 30 7.17 17.16 3.62
N LYS A 31 6.93 16.77 4.88
CA LYS A 31 5.59 16.68 5.46
C LYS A 31 4.83 17.99 5.43
N GLN A 32 5.51 19.10 5.74
CA GLN A 32 4.89 20.43 5.63
C GLN A 32 4.46 20.72 4.19
N MET A 33 5.35 20.49 3.22
CA MET A 33 5.07 20.75 1.80
C MET A 33 3.96 19.86 1.26
N GLN A 34 3.90 18.57 1.65
CA GLN A 34 2.79 17.66 1.33
C GLN A 34 1.45 18.26 1.79
N ASN A 35 1.35 18.68 3.05
CA ASN A 35 0.13 19.28 3.60
C ASN A 35 -0.27 20.58 2.86
N GLU A 36 0.70 21.44 2.56
CA GLU A 36 0.47 22.68 1.79
C GLU A 36 -0.06 22.38 0.38
N LEU A 37 0.54 21.42 -0.33
CA LEU A 37 0.10 21.01 -1.66
C LEU A 37 -1.31 20.42 -1.66
N LYS A 38 -1.65 19.60 -0.67
CA LYS A 38 -2.99 19.01 -0.53
C LYS A 38 -4.05 20.08 -0.24
N ALA A 39 -3.72 21.04 0.63
CA ALA A 39 -4.59 22.19 0.90
C ALA A 39 -4.79 23.06 -0.34
N LEU A 40 -3.72 23.28 -1.11
CA LEU A 40 -3.74 24.07 -2.34
C LEU A 40 -4.59 23.40 -3.42
N GLN A 41 -4.41 22.09 -3.62
CA GLN A 41 -5.21 21.28 -4.54
C GLN A 41 -6.71 21.40 -4.22
N ARG A 42 -7.09 21.22 -2.95
CA ARG A 42 -8.48 21.36 -2.49
C ARG A 42 -9.05 22.76 -2.69
N LYS A 43 -8.25 23.79 -2.39
CA LYS A 43 -8.67 25.18 -2.51
C LYS A 43 -8.88 25.61 -3.95
N LEU A 44 -8.05 25.13 -4.88
CA LEU A 44 -8.07 25.57 -6.28
C LEU A 44 -8.85 24.64 -7.21
N GLY A 45 -9.18 23.43 -6.76
CA GLY A 45 -9.91 22.44 -7.58
C GLY A 45 -9.12 21.98 -8.81
N ILE A 46 -7.79 22.07 -8.76
CA ILE A 46 -6.89 21.69 -9.86
C ILE A 46 -6.62 20.19 -9.78
N THR A 47 -6.55 19.50 -10.92
CA THR A 47 -6.13 18.09 -10.95
C THR A 47 -4.63 17.99 -10.74
N PHE A 48 -4.19 17.13 -9.82
CA PHE A 48 -2.77 16.87 -9.56
C PHE A 48 -2.42 15.47 -10.02
N VAL A 49 -1.32 15.33 -10.76
CA VAL A 49 -0.66 14.05 -10.99
C VAL A 49 0.74 14.15 -10.42
N PHE A 50 1.03 13.25 -9.50
CA PHE A 50 2.27 13.22 -8.74
C PHE A 50 2.94 11.86 -8.96
N VAL A 51 4.21 11.88 -9.35
CA VAL A 51 5.04 10.69 -9.53
C VAL A 51 6.05 10.64 -8.39
N THR A 52 6.13 9.51 -7.71
CA THR A 52 7.04 9.28 -6.58
C THR A 52 7.40 7.81 -6.45
N HIS A 53 8.55 7.57 -5.84
CA HIS A 53 8.96 6.26 -5.33
C HIS A 53 8.65 6.09 -3.82
N ASP A 54 8.17 7.14 -3.15
CA ASP A 54 7.85 7.12 -1.72
C ASP A 54 6.39 6.67 -1.50
N GLN A 55 6.23 5.60 -0.72
CA GLN A 55 4.94 4.98 -0.47
C GLN A 55 4.05 5.85 0.43
N GLU A 56 4.64 6.52 1.42
CA GLU A 56 3.91 7.37 2.36
C GLU A 56 3.32 8.58 1.63
N GLU A 57 4.08 9.15 0.69
CA GLU A 57 3.59 10.18 -0.22
C GLU A 57 2.38 9.70 -1.02
N ALA A 58 2.51 8.57 -1.71
CA ALA A 58 1.44 8.04 -2.55
C ALA A 58 0.15 7.81 -1.75
N LEU A 59 0.25 7.18 -0.57
CA LEU A 59 -0.88 6.86 0.30
C LEU A 59 -1.54 8.09 0.93
N THR A 60 -0.75 9.12 1.29
CA THR A 60 -1.27 10.28 2.03
C THR A 60 -1.74 11.41 1.14
N MET A 61 -1.19 11.56 -0.07
CA MET A 61 -1.47 12.68 -0.96
C MET A 61 -2.53 12.38 -2.03
N SER A 62 -2.74 11.11 -2.35
CA SER A 62 -3.50 10.72 -3.54
C SER A 62 -4.92 10.29 -3.20
N ASP A 63 -5.87 10.65 -4.06
CA ASP A 63 -7.22 10.07 -4.03
C ASP A 63 -7.26 8.71 -4.76
N ARG A 64 -6.32 8.50 -5.70
CA ARG A 64 -6.14 7.29 -6.52
C ARG A 64 -4.65 7.12 -6.82
N ILE A 65 -4.18 5.88 -6.79
CA ILE A 65 -2.78 5.51 -7.00
C ILE A 65 -2.71 4.50 -8.14
N VAL A 66 -1.73 4.70 -9.03
CA VAL A 66 -1.36 3.75 -10.07
C VAL A 66 0.03 3.22 -9.74
N VAL A 67 0.12 1.95 -9.36
CA VAL A 67 1.39 1.26 -9.10
C VAL A 67 1.90 0.70 -10.42
N MET A 68 3.15 1.02 -10.74
CA MET A 68 3.80 0.59 -11.98
C MET A 68 5.09 -0.17 -11.69
N ARG A 69 5.40 -1.15 -12.53
CA ARG A 69 6.67 -1.89 -12.53
C ARG A 69 7.12 -2.11 -13.96
N ASN A 70 8.37 -1.73 -14.26
CA ASN A 70 8.96 -1.91 -15.59
C ASN A 70 8.10 -1.34 -16.74
N GLY A 71 7.44 -0.20 -16.51
CA GLY A 71 6.57 0.44 -17.50
C GLY A 71 5.17 -0.17 -17.62
N VAL A 72 4.82 -1.20 -16.85
CA VAL A 72 3.51 -1.84 -16.84
C VAL A 72 2.74 -1.44 -15.58
N ILE A 73 1.43 -1.19 -15.72
CA ILE A 73 0.54 -0.97 -14.58
C ILE A 73 0.27 -2.30 -13.88
N GLU A 74 0.64 -2.38 -12.61
CA GLU A 74 0.44 -3.56 -11.76
C GLU A 74 -0.92 -3.48 -11.04
N GLN A 75 -1.28 -2.28 -10.56
CA GLN A 75 -2.56 -2.03 -9.93
C GLN A 75 -2.93 -0.55 -10.01
N ASP A 76 -4.23 -0.31 -10.05
CA ASP A 76 -4.85 0.99 -10.08
C ASP A 76 -6.05 0.95 -9.12
N GLY A 77 -6.07 1.87 -8.16
CA GLY A 77 -7.10 1.90 -7.12
C GLY A 77 -6.91 3.04 -6.13
N THR A 78 -7.80 3.11 -5.14
CA THR A 78 -7.69 3.99 -3.99
C THR A 78 -6.50 3.59 -3.11
N PRO A 79 -5.95 4.50 -2.27
CA PRO A 79 -4.93 4.16 -1.29
C PRO A 79 -5.29 2.95 -0.43
N ARG A 80 -6.56 2.84 -0.06
CA ARG A 80 -7.09 1.73 0.74
C ARG A 80 -7.05 0.41 -0.03
N GLU A 81 -7.53 0.36 -1.26
CA GLU A 81 -7.49 -0.86 -2.08
C GLU A 81 -6.05 -1.31 -2.37
N ILE A 82 -5.14 -0.35 -2.61
CA ILE A 82 -3.72 -0.65 -2.83
C ILE A 82 -3.07 -1.27 -1.59
N TYR A 83 -3.49 -0.82 -0.40
CA TYR A 83 -2.98 -1.31 0.88
C TYR A 83 -3.66 -2.62 1.32
N GLU A 84 -4.97 -2.64 1.43
CA GLU A 84 -5.74 -3.76 1.99
C GLU A 84 -5.94 -4.90 0.98
N GLU A 85 -5.98 -4.60 -0.32
CA GLU A 85 -6.34 -5.56 -1.37
C GLU A 85 -5.32 -5.55 -2.55
N PRO A 86 -4.04 -5.87 -2.29
CA PRO A 86 -3.04 -5.90 -3.35
C PRO A 86 -3.34 -7.02 -4.37
N LYS A 87 -3.34 -6.67 -5.66
CA LYS A 87 -3.65 -7.61 -6.76
C LYS A 87 -2.57 -8.64 -7.03
N ASN A 88 -1.34 -8.40 -6.56
CA ASN A 88 -0.24 -9.32 -6.71
C ASN A 88 0.83 -9.13 -5.61
N LEU A 89 1.73 -10.11 -5.51
CA LEU A 89 2.80 -10.13 -4.51
C LEU A 89 3.74 -8.92 -4.59
N PHE A 90 3.92 -8.35 -5.78
CA PHE A 90 4.74 -7.16 -5.92
C PHE A 90 4.06 -5.95 -5.31
N VAL A 91 2.78 -5.69 -5.62
CA VAL A 91 2.06 -4.57 -4.99
C VAL A 91 1.99 -4.76 -3.48
N ALA A 92 1.74 -5.99 -3.01
CA ALA A 92 1.73 -6.31 -1.59
C ALA A 92 3.08 -6.02 -0.91
N GLY A 93 4.20 -6.37 -1.55
CA GLY A 93 5.55 -6.11 -1.02
C GLY A 93 6.07 -4.70 -1.28
N PHE A 94 5.45 -3.96 -2.20
CA PHE A 94 5.83 -2.60 -2.57
C PHE A 94 5.17 -1.54 -1.68
N ILE A 95 4.07 -1.86 -0.99
CA ILE A 95 3.30 -0.91 -0.19
C ILE A 95 3.20 -1.37 1.27
N GLY A 96 3.93 -0.68 2.14
CA GLY A 96 4.10 -1.00 3.56
C GLY A 96 5.10 -2.13 3.78
N GLU A 97 5.19 -2.55 5.04
CA GLU A 97 5.95 -3.74 5.42
C GLU A 97 5.01 -4.95 5.44
N ILE A 98 5.48 -6.10 4.94
CA ILE A 98 4.75 -7.36 5.00
C ILE A 98 5.65 -8.49 5.47
N ASN A 99 5.11 -9.33 6.33
CA ASN A 99 5.67 -10.64 6.60
C ASN A 99 5.06 -11.65 5.62
N ARG A 100 5.89 -12.56 5.11
CA ARG A 100 5.47 -13.61 4.19
C ARG A 100 5.77 -14.96 4.80
N PHE A 101 4.76 -15.81 4.83
CA PHE A 101 4.84 -17.17 5.34
C PHE A 101 4.45 -18.17 4.27
N ASP A 102 5.20 -19.26 4.16
CA ASP A 102 4.84 -20.35 3.27
C ASP A 102 3.73 -21.18 3.92
N ALA A 103 2.71 -21.51 3.13
CA ALA A 103 1.56 -22.28 3.58
C ALA A 103 1.22 -23.43 2.63
N THR A 104 0.75 -24.54 3.17
CA THR A 104 0.20 -25.66 2.38
C THR A 104 -1.24 -25.91 2.82
N VAL A 105 -2.17 -25.88 1.87
CA VAL A 105 -3.59 -26.14 2.12
C VAL A 105 -3.77 -27.58 2.58
N ILE A 106 -4.47 -27.78 3.70
CA ILE A 106 -4.84 -29.09 4.22
C ILE A 106 -6.24 -29.42 3.70
N GLU A 107 -7.21 -28.55 4.00
CA GLU A 107 -8.60 -28.74 3.59
C GLU A 107 -9.33 -27.39 3.50
N ARG A 108 -10.42 -27.36 2.73
CA ARG A 108 -11.33 -26.22 2.68
C ARG A 108 -12.42 -26.38 3.72
N LEU A 109 -12.58 -25.38 4.57
CA LEU A 109 -13.58 -25.37 5.65
C LEU A 109 -14.92 -24.81 5.15
N ASP A 110 -14.87 -23.71 4.38
CA ASP A 110 -16.03 -23.09 3.75
C ASP A 110 -15.63 -22.24 2.51
N GLU A 111 -16.53 -21.38 2.03
CA GLU A 111 -16.29 -20.53 0.86
C GLU A 111 -15.12 -19.56 1.03
N GLN A 112 -14.83 -19.10 2.25
CA GLN A 112 -13.82 -18.07 2.52
C GLN A 112 -12.69 -18.53 3.45
N ARG A 113 -12.79 -19.70 4.07
CA ARG A 113 -11.80 -20.21 5.03
C ARG A 113 -11.24 -21.55 4.64
N VAL A 114 -9.94 -21.68 4.82
CA VAL A 114 -9.20 -22.93 4.60
C VAL A 114 -8.30 -23.21 5.78
N ARG A 115 -8.16 -24.49 6.12
CA ARG A 115 -7.16 -24.94 7.08
C ARG A 115 -5.86 -25.18 6.33
N ALA A 116 -4.78 -24.56 6.78
CA ALA A 116 -3.47 -24.67 6.15
C ALA A 116 -2.38 -24.84 7.20
N SER A 117 -1.31 -25.56 6.83
CA SER A 117 -0.07 -25.58 7.61
C SER A 117 0.75 -24.36 7.20
N VAL A 118 0.91 -23.40 8.10
CA VAL A 118 1.67 -22.15 7.94
C VAL A 118 2.91 -22.23 8.83
N GLU A 119 4.10 -22.27 8.24
CA GLU A 119 5.37 -22.48 8.98
C GLU A 119 5.31 -23.66 9.97
N GLY A 120 4.61 -24.74 9.61
CA GLY A 120 4.46 -25.94 10.44
C GLY A 120 3.39 -25.87 11.54
N ARG A 121 2.62 -24.78 11.63
CA ARG A 121 1.45 -24.65 12.52
C ARG A 121 0.16 -24.71 11.72
N GLU A 122 -0.85 -25.43 12.21
CA GLU A 122 -2.17 -25.45 11.59
C GLU A 122 -2.94 -24.19 11.95
N CYS A 123 -3.31 -23.42 10.92
CA CYS A 123 -4.04 -22.17 11.04
C CYS A 123 -5.26 -22.16 10.12
N ASN A 124 -6.33 -21.52 10.56
CA ASN A 124 -7.45 -21.17 9.68
C ASN A 124 -7.13 -19.83 9.03
N ILE A 125 -7.01 -19.80 7.70
CA ILE A 125 -6.71 -18.60 6.93
C ILE A 125 -7.89 -18.24 6.01
N TYR A 126 -8.02 -16.95 5.72
CA TYR A 126 -9.02 -16.45 4.79
C TYR A 126 -8.48 -16.45 3.36
N VAL A 127 -9.30 -16.90 2.41
CA VAL A 127 -9.00 -16.91 0.98
C VAL A 127 -10.23 -16.45 0.20
N ASN A 128 -10.04 -15.60 -0.80
CA ASN A 128 -11.10 -15.10 -1.70
C ASN A 128 -11.06 -15.75 -3.10
N PHE A 129 -10.30 -16.83 -3.25
CA PHE A 129 -10.17 -17.60 -4.50
C PHE A 129 -10.27 -19.10 -4.22
N ALA A 130 -10.54 -19.88 -5.27
CA ALA A 130 -10.60 -21.34 -5.19
C ALA A 130 -9.21 -21.92 -4.87
N VAL A 131 -9.15 -22.87 -3.95
CA VAL A 131 -7.92 -23.60 -3.61
C VAL A 131 -8.19 -25.08 -3.44
N GLU A 132 -7.17 -25.89 -3.68
CA GLU A 132 -7.21 -27.34 -3.58
C GLU A 132 -6.34 -27.85 -2.41
N PRO A 133 -6.70 -28.97 -1.77
CA PRO A 133 -5.84 -29.65 -0.81
C PRO A 133 -4.44 -29.94 -1.39
N GLY A 134 -3.39 -29.68 -0.60
CA GLY A 134 -1.99 -29.82 -1.02
C GLY A 134 -1.43 -28.63 -1.80
N GLN A 135 -2.25 -27.64 -2.16
CA GLN A 135 -1.79 -26.44 -2.86
C GLN A 135 -0.88 -25.59 -1.96
N LYS A 136 0.23 -25.12 -2.53
CA LYS A 136 1.12 -24.16 -1.85
C LYS A 136 0.60 -22.73 -2.04
N LEU A 137 0.56 -21.99 -0.94
CA LEU A 137 0.12 -20.61 -0.87
C LEU A 137 1.16 -19.76 -0.13
N ASN A 138 1.07 -18.45 -0.31
CA ASN A 138 1.78 -17.48 0.52
C ASN A 138 0.76 -16.77 1.38
N VAL A 139 0.97 -16.80 2.70
CA VAL A 139 0.20 -15.99 3.64
C VAL A 139 0.98 -14.71 3.89
N LEU A 140 0.33 -13.57 3.66
CA LEU A 140 0.89 -12.25 3.90
C LEU A 140 0.29 -11.70 5.18
N LEU A 141 1.12 -11.16 6.07
CA LEU A 141 0.70 -10.57 7.34
C LEU A 141 1.36 -9.21 7.52
N ARG A 142 0.55 -8.16 7.65
CA ARG A 142 1.07 -6.83 7.98
C ARG A 142 1.48 -6.77 9.46
N PRO A 143 2.60 -6.14 9.82
CA PRO A 143 3.06 -6.08 11.22
C PRO A 143 2.01 -5.52 12.19
N GLU A 144 1.21 -4.55 11.76
CA GLU A 144 0.15 -3.94 12.57
C GLU A 144 -1.06 -4.85 12.83
N ASP A 145 -1.22 -5.92 12.06
CA ASP A 145 -2.25 -6.94 12.28
C ASP A 145 -1.79 -7.99 13.33
N LEU A 146 -0.54 -7.94 13.77
CA LEU A 146 0.02 -8.85 14.76
C LEU A 146 -0.25 -8.34 16.19
N ARG A 147 -0.79 -9.22 17.04
CA ARG A 147 -0.82 -9.02 18.49
C ARG A 147 0.11 -10.02 19.15
N VAL A 148 0.99 -9.53 20.03
CA VAL A 148 1.93 -10.35 20.80
C VAL A 148 1.49 -10.34 22.24
N GLU A 149 1.24 -11.53 22.78
CA GLU A 149 0.92 -11.74 24.19
C GLU A 149 2.02 -12.59 24.82
N VAL A 150 2.45 -12.21 26.02
CA VAL A 150 3.41 -13.01 26.78
C VAL A 150 2.63 -14.13 27.44
N ILE A 151 2.94 -15.37 27.07
CA ILE A 151 2.45 -16.54 27.79
C ILE A 151 3.34 -16.67 29.02
N LEU A 152 2.82 -16.23 30.17
CA LEU A 152 3.38 -16.62 31.46
C LEU A 152 2.93 -18.05 31.70
N ASP A 153 3.85 -19.00 31.60
CA ASP A 153 3.62 -20.35 32.10
C ASP A 153 3.43 -20.24 33.63
N ASP A 154 2.18 -20.16 34.07
CA ASP A 154 1.83 -20.49 35.46
C ASP A 154 1.90 -22.02 35.61
N ASN A 155 3.13 -22.56 35.71
CA ASN A 155 3.51 -23.78 36.44
C ASN A 155 5.03 -24.02 36.44
#